data_AF-A0A0N4ZCW2-F1
#
_entry.id   AF-A0A0N4ZCW2-F1
#
_cell.length_a   1.000
_cell.length_b   1.000
_cell.length_c   1.000
_cell.angle_alpha   90.00
_cell.angle_beta   90.00
_cell.angle_gamma   90.00
#
_symmetry.space_group_name_H-M   'P 1'
#
loop_
_entity.id
_entity.type
_entity.pdbx_description
1 polymer ?
#
loop_
_entity_poly.entity_id
_entity_poly.type
_entity_poly.pdbx_seq_one_letter_code
_entity_poly.pdbx_strand_id
1 'polypeptide(L)'
;MLLLFMMLLQYGYGNDRELFEQFNITNERNPPFPFEYDVETGLDLVLVRCPGHLFEYEPNEVTFGLSTQALEYKMPILENSDRKTAWRIAIYDDIRIKNFTYTCAELTPKGDFLKQRYDWNIKLTWTETPGPLLTNVTKANLDVENLASPFECLQEDSIKLVKHLDGKAKIEEYKHRETEIFRNELIYIFGKGQLDTPKSLFVPCGITQQ
;
A
#
# COMPACT_ATOMS: atom_id res chain seq x y z
N MET A 1 -33.55 11.93 38.06
CA MET A 1 -33.11 10.68 37.40
C MET A 1 -33.23 10.84 35.89
N LEU A 2 -32.48 11.78 35.31
CA LEU A 2 -32.58 12.16 33.89
C LEU A 2 -31.29 12.84 33.39
N LEU A 3 -30.16 12.49 34.00
CA LEU A 3 -28.84 13.07 33.73
C LEU A 3 -27.75 12.01 33.48
N LEU A 4 -28.15 10.74 33.34
CA LEU A 4 -27.23 9.61 33.12
C LEU A 4 -27.35 9.01 31.71
N PHE A 5 -27.90 9.76 30.75
CA PHE A 5 -28.04 9.34 29.35
C PHE A 5 -27.20 10.16 28.36
N MET A 6 -26.45 11.17 28.82
CA MET A 6 -25.57 12.00 27.97
C MET A 6 -24.09 11.55 27.98
N MET A 7 -23.76 10.42 28.60
CA MET A 7 -22.40 9.84 28.56
C MET A 7 -22.31 8.52 27.76
N LEU A 8 -23.35 8.18 26.97
CA LEU A 8 -23.41 6.93 26.18
C LEU A 8 -23.74 7.14 24.69
N LEU A 9 -23.52 8.34 24.17
CA LEU A 9 -23.64 8.68 22.74
C LEU A 9 -22.41 9.56 22.42
N GLN A 10 -21.42 9.21 21.60
CA GLN A 10 -21.23 8.17 20.60
C GLN A 10 -19.74 7.77 20.66
N TYR A 11 -19.37 6.67 21.32
CA TYR A 11 -18.18 5.94 20.89
C TYR A 11 -18.62 5.21 19.63
N GLY A 12 -18.31 5.80 18.47
CA GLY A 12 -18.57 5.20 17.16
C GLY A 12 -17.74 3.92 17.02
N TYR A 13 -18.31 2.82 17.51
CA TYR A 13 -17.92 1.45 17.17
C TYR A 13 -18.17 1.27 15.67
N GLY A 14 -17.12 1.28 14.84
CA GLY A 14 -17.21 1.06 13.39
C GLY A 14 -16.41 2.05 12.55
N ASN A 15 -15.16 2.30 12.90
CA ASN A 15 -14.28 3.15 12.11
C ASN A 15 -12.96 2.43 11.94
N ASP A 16 -12.48 2.26 10.71
CA ASP A 16 -11.26 1.52 10.35
C ASP A 16 -10.00 2.41 10.39
N ARG A 17 -10.10 3.62 10.95
CA ARG A 17 -8.99 4.59 11.07
C ARG A 17 -7.73 3.99 11.72
N GLU A 18 -7.86 3.12 12.71
CA GLU A 18 -6.71 2.51 13.40
C GLU A 18 -5.83 1.65 12.49
N LEU A 19 -6.34 1.27 11.30
CA LEU A 19 -5.57 0.55 10.29
C LEU A 19 -4.48 1.42 9.66
N PHE A 20 -4.42 2.72 9.95
CA PHE A 20 -3.49 3.69 9.36
C PHE A 20 -2.80 4.51 10.46
N GLU A 21 -1.50 4.30 10.62
CA GLU A 21 -0.72 4.91 11.71
C GLU A 21 -0.77 6.45 11.74
N GLN A 22 -0.99 7.10 10.58
CA GLN A 22 -1.05 8.56 10.49
C GLN A 22 -2.27 9.16 11.20
N PHE A 23 -3.36 8.40 11.37
CA PHE A 23 -4.50 8.89 12.15
C PHE A 23 -4.23 8.90 13.65
N ASN A 24 -3.38 7.99 14.15
CA ASN A 24 -3.03 7.91 15.57
C ASN A 24 -2.28 9.16 16.09
N ILE A 25 -1.75 9.98 15.18
CA ILE A 25 -1.01 11.22 15.48
C ILE A 25 -1.93 12.45 15.41
N THR A 26 -3.12 12.30 14.82
CA THR A 26 -4.06 13.42 14.60
C THR A 26 -5.22 13.38 15.57
N ASN A 27 -5.75 14.57 15.92
CA ASN A 27 -6.88 14.68 16.83
C ASN A 27 -8.11 13.97 16.24
N GLU A 28 -8.66 12.98 16.95
CA GLU A 28 -9.81 12.15 16.54
C GLU A 28 -11.03 12.96 16.07
N ARG A 29 -11.19 14.20 16.56
CA ARG A 29 -12.30 15.09 16.24
C ARG A 29 -12.13 15.89 14.95
N ASN A 30 -10.94 15.91 14.37
CA ASN A 30 -10.65 16.70 13.18
C ASN A 30 -9.59 15.96 12.35
N PRO A 31 -9.97 14.87 11.68
CA PRO A 31 -9.05 14.17 10.81
C PRO A 31 -8.50 15.13 9.74
N PRO A 32 -7.22 15.03 9.38
CA PRO A 32 -6.64 15.92 8.40
C PRO A 32 -7.24 15.56 7.04
N PHE A 33 -8.24 16.32 6.60
CA PHE A 33 -8.72 16.25 5.22
C PHE A 33 -8.36 17.53 4.47
N PRO A 34 -7.75 17.43 3.28
CA PRO A 34 -7.33 16.21 2.58
C PRO A 34 -6.30 15.38 3.36
N PHE A 35 -6.42 14.05 3.29
CA PHE A 35 -5.51 13.16 4.00
C PHE A 35 -4.31 12.94 3.10
N GLU A 36 -3.24 13.64 3.40
CA GLU A 36 -1.96 13.51 2.74
C GLU A 36 -0.93 13.05 3.78
N TYR A 37 -0.14 12.04 3.44
CA TYR A 37 1.02 11.70 4.22
C TYR A 37 2.22 11.44 3.32
N ASP A 38 3.37 11.93 3.79
CA ASP A 38 4.64 11.79 3.11
C ASP A 38 5.30 10.46 3.50
N VAL A 39 5.83 9.78 2.50
CA VAL A 39 6.64 8.57 2.65
C VAL A 39 7.95 8.79 1.91
N GLU A 40 9.08 8.50 2.55
CA GLU A 40 10.40 8.59 1.91
C GLU A 40 11.01 7.20 1.74
N THR A 41 11.63 6.94 0.59
CA THR A 41 12.33 5.67 0.35
C THR A 41 13.46 5.82 -0.67
N GLY A 42 14.52 5.04 -0.47
CA GLY A 42 15.64 4.92 -1.41
C GLY A 42 15.59 3.66 -2.28
N LEU A 43 14.48 2.92 -2.25
CA LEU A 43 14.28 1.74 -3.09
C LEU A 43 13.58 2.13 -4.39
N ASP A 44 13.70 1.33 -5.45
CA ASP A 44 13.05 1.62 -6.74
C ASP A 44 11.69 0.92 -6.92
N LEU A 45 11.28 0.13 -5.92
CA LEU A 45 9.98 -0.53 -5.81
C LEU A 45 9.61 -0.67 -4.34
N VAL A 46 8.42 -0.19 -3.98
CA VAL A 46 7.83 -0.32 -2.65
C VAL A 46 6.33 -0.59 -2.74
N LEU A 47 5.73 -1.02 -1.62
CA LEU A 47 4.28 -1.08 -1.47
C LEU A 47 3.82 0.02 -0.52
N VAL A 48 2.78 0.75 -0.89
CA VAL A 48 2.14 1.78 -0.08
C VAL A 48 0.74 1.36 0.34
N ARG A 49 0.34 1.69 1.56
CA ARG A 49 -0.94 1.26 2.14
C ARG A 49 -2.07 2.20 1.70
N CYS A 50 -3.12 1.67 1.08
CA CYS A 50 -4.35 2.37 0.77
C CYS A 50 -5.54 1.75 1.52
N PRO A 51 -6.62 2.52 1.74
CA PRO A 51 -7.91 1.94 2.12
C PRO A 51 -8.39 0.95 1.06
N GLY A 52 -8.97 -0.15 1.53
CA GLY A 52 -9.51 -1.23 0.71
C GLY A 52 -10.97 -1.03 0.34
N HIS A 53 -11.55 -2.00 -0.35
CA HIS A 53 -12.94 -1.95 -0.82
C HIS A 53 -13.98 -1.93 0.31
N LEU A 54 -13.65 -2.53 1.45
CA LEU A 54 -14.52 -2.61 2.62
C LEU A 54 -14.12 -1.63 3.73
N PHE A 55 -13.26 -0.66 3.43
CA PHE A 55 -12.85 0.35 4.39
C PHE A 55 -14.03 1.25 4.80
N GLU A 56 -14.25 1.37 6.10
CA GLU A 56 -15.26 2.26 6.68
C GLU A 56 -14.62 3.41 7.45
N TYR A 57 -14.95 4.64 7.04
CA TYR A 57 -14.44 5.84 7.69
C TYR A 57 -15.39 6.38 8.77
N GLU A 58 -16.45 7.06 8.35
CA GLU A 58 -17.55 7.48 9.23
C GLU A 58 -18.83 7.21 8.45
N PRO A 59 -19.35 5.97 8.49
CA PRO A 59 -20.37 5.53 7.54
C PRO A 59 -21.67 6.34 7.61
N ASN A 60 -21.93 7.04 8.71
CA ASN A 60 -23.09 7.91 8.85
C ASN A 60 -22.87 9.34 8.32
N GLU A 61 -21.62 9.81 8.30
CA GLU A 61 -21.26 11.21 8.00
C GLU A 61 -20.58 11.35 6.63
N VAL A 62 -19.96 10.30 6.12
CA VAL A 62 -19.12 10.33 4.92
C VAL A 62 -19.45 9.16 4.01
N THR A 63 -19.49 9.43 2.70
CA THR A 63 -19.51 8.42 1.64
C THR A 63 -18.08 8.20 1.18
N PHE A 64 -17.60 6.96 1.34
CA PHE A 64 -16.29 6.52 0.88
C PHE A 64 -16.38 5.89 -0.51
N GLY A 65 -15.39 6.17 -1.35
CA GLY A 65 -15.20 5.47 -2.62
C GLY A 65 -13.71 5.38 -2.97
N LEU A 66 -13.30 4.26 -3.56
CA LEU A 66 -11.96 4.17 -4.14
C LEU A 66 -11.85 5.10 -5.35
N SER A 67 -10.70 5.72 -5.52
CA SER A 67 -10.42 6.55 -6.69
C SER A 67 -10.33 5.69 -7.97
N THR A 68 -10.47 6.30 -9.14
CA THR A 68 -10.22 5.61 -10.42
C THR A 68 -8.81 5.04 -10.49
N GLN A 69 -7.80 5.77 -10.00
CA GLN A 69 -6.41 5.33 -9.97
C GLN A 69 -6.23 4.07 -9.08
N ALA A 70 -6.96 4.00 -7.97
CA ALA A 70 -6.99 2.84 -7.08
C ALA A 70 -7.67 1.61 -7.68
N LEU A 71 -8.57 1.81 -8.64
CA LEU A 71 -9.30 0.74 -9.33
C LEU A 71 -8.54 0.17 -10.54
N GLU A 72 -7.66 0.94 -11.17
CA GLU A 72 -6.86 0.50 -12.32
C GLU A 72 -5.77 -0.52 -11.93
N TYR A 73 -5.18 -0.36 -10.74
CA TYR A 73 -4.13 -1.25 -10.23
C TYR A 73 -4.71 -2.39 -9.36
N LYS A 74 -5.16 -3.47 -10.01
CA LYS A 74 -5.67 -4.67 -9.32
C LYS A 74 -4.63 -5.78 -9.29
N MET A 75 -3.97 -5.96 -8.14
CA MET A 75 -3.26 -7.19 -7.80
C MET A 75 -3.89 -7.79 -6.54
N PRO A 76 -4.74 -8.82 -6.66
CA PRO A 76 -5.51 -9.37 -5.53
C PRO A 76 -4.64 -9.84 -4.35
N ILE A 77 -3.42 -10.32 -4.61
CA ILE A 77 -2.47 -10.73 -3.55
C ILE A 77 -2.06 -9.59 -2.61
N LEU A 78 -2.29 -8.34 -3.01
CA LEU A 78 -1.98 -7.14 -2.24
C LEU A 78 -3.18 -6.64 -1.41
N GLU A 79 -4.34 -7.29 -1.48
CA GLU A 79 -5.49 -6.96 -0.63
C GLU A 79 -5.47 -7.84 0.63
N ASN A 80 -5.74 -7.26 1.80
CA ASN A 80 -5.86 -8.07 3.01
C ASN A 80 -7.13 -8.94 2.95
N SER A 81 -7.14 -10.04 3.72
CA SER A 81 -8.25 -10.98 3.84
C SER A 81 -9.58 -10.33 4.20
N ASP A 82 -9.57 -9.28 5.03
CA ASP A 82 -10.75 -8.49 5.41
C ASP A 82 -11.17 -7.43 4.38
N ARG A 83 -10.34 -7.20 3.35
CA ARG A 83 -10.54 -6.23 2.27
C ARG A 83 -10.68 -4.78 2.74
N LYS A 84 -10.30 -4.48 3.98
CA LYS A 84 -10.33 -3.13 4.56
C LYS A 84 -9.07 -2.33 4.23
N THR A 85 -7.97 -3.03 3.98
CA THR A 85 -6.73 -2.41 3.51
C THR A 85 -6.25 -3.08 2.24
N ALA A 86 -5.64 -2.28 1.36
CA ALA A 86 -5.03 -2.78 0.15
C ALA A 86 -3.68 -2.12 -0.08
N TRP A 87 -2.72 -2.90 -0.53
CA TRP A 87 -1.38 -2.44 -0.85
C TRP A 87 -1.30 -2.07 -2.33
N ARG A 88 -0.58 -0.99 -2.62
CA ARG A 88 -0.37 -0.48 -3.97
C ARG A 88 1.11 -0.44 -4.26
N ILE A 89 1.48 -0.90 -5.45
CA ILE A 89 2.86 -0.86 -5.88
C ILE A 89 3.20 0.56 -6.33
N ALA A 90 4.28 1.09 -5.79
CA ALA A 90 4.92 2.29 -6.29
C ALA A 90 6.28 1.93 -6.87
N ILE A 91 6.51 2.34 -8.11
CA ILE A 91 7.76 2.09 -8.83
C ILE A 91 8.42 3.42 -9.18
N TYR A 92 9.75 3.42 -9.12
CA TYR A 92 10.55 4.46 -9.72
C TYR A 92 10.90 4.04 -11.16
N ASP A 93 10.27 4.68 -12.14
CA ASP A 93 10.41 4.41 -13.57
C ASP A 93 10.84 5.63 -14.40
N ASP A 94 10.65 6.86 -13.89
CA ASP A 94 11.15 8.10 -14.50
C ASP A 94 12.10 8.84 -13.55
N ILE A 95 13.37 8.95 -13.96
CA ILE A 95 14.42 9.61 -13.18
C ILE A 95 14.12 11.08 -12.85
N ARG A 96 13.20 11.70 -13.58
CA ARG A 96 12.80 13.11 -13.40
C ARG A 96 11.74 13.29 -12.32
N ILE A 97 11.02 12.22 -11.96
CA ILE A 97 9.88 12.27 -11.03
C ILE A 97 10.36 11.79 -9.66
N LYS A 98 10.85 12.72 -8.85
CA LYS A 98 11.24 12.44 -7.45
C LYS A 98 10.04 12.34 -6.50
N ASN A 99 8.93 12.97 -6.85
CA ASN A 99 7.72 12.99 -6.03
C ASN A 99 6.56 12.38 -6.82
N PHE A 100 5.86 11.45 -6.20
CA PHE A 100 4.70 10.79 -6.77
C PHE A 100 3.52 10.91 -5.80
N THR A 101 2.39 11.42 -6.29
CA THR A 101 1.14 11.44 -5.53
C THR A 101 0.21 10.36 -6.06
N TYR A 102 -0.24 9.50 -5.16
CA TYR A 102 -1.22 8.46 -5.44
C TYR A 102 -2.52 8.77 -4.72
N THR A 103 -3.62 8.93 -5.45
CA THR A 103 -4.93 9.10 -4.84
C THR A 103 -5.53 7.73 -4.60
N CYS A 104 -5.70 7.32 -3.34
CA CYS A 104 -6.29 6.02 -2.99
C CYS A 104 -7.82 6.05 -3.02
N ALA A 105 -8.41 7.13 -2.53
CA ALA A 105 -9.84 7.21 -2.27
C ALA A 105 -10.35 8.64 -2.30
N GLU A 106 -11.67 8.76 -2.42
CA GLU A 106 -12.44 9.99 -2.32
C GLU A 106 -13.41 9.87 -1.15
N LEU A 107 -13.54 10.95 -0.40
CA LEU A 107 -14.48 11.09 0.71
C LEU A 107 -15.43 12.24 0.41
N THR A 108 -16.73 11.96 0.52
CA THR A 108 -17.79 12.96 0.31
C THR A 108 -18.65 13.06 1.55
N PRO A 109 -18.67 14.20 2.27
CA PRO A 109 -19.56 14.40 3.40
C PRO A 109 -21.02 14.25 2.99
N LYS A 110 -21.80 13.64 3.88
CA LYS A 110 -23.25 13.52 3.78
C LYS A 110 -23.85 14.76 4.44
N GLY A 111 -24.52 15.63 3.68
CA GLY A 111 -25.38 16.67 4.27
C GLY A 111 -25.14 18.13 3.92
N ASP A 112 -24.26 18.49 2.98
CA ASP A 112 -24.15 19.87 2.48
C ASP A 112 -24.63 20.02 1.03
N PHE A 113 -25.22 21.20 0.72
CA PHE A 113 -25.69 21.58 -0.62
C PHE A 113 -24.55 21.72 -1.64
N LEU A 114 -23.31 21.83 -1.14
CA LEU A 114 -22.07 21.75 -1.90
C LEU A 114 -21.40 20.42 -1.56
N LYS A 115 -21.50 19.43 -2.44
CA LYS A 115 -20.80 18.14 -2.33
C LYS A 115 -19.29 18.34 -2.53
N GLN A 116 -18.62 18.91 -1.55
CA GLN A 116 -17.17 18.98 -1.56
C GLN A 116 -16.60 17.56 -1.47
N ARG A 117 -15.64 17.25 -2.33
CA ARG A 117 -14.90 15.97 -2.30
C ARG A 117 -13.53 16.22 -1.71
N TYR A 118 -13.08 15.26 -0.90
CA TYR A 118 -11.76 15.25 -0.32
C TYR A 118 -11.01 14.02 -0.77
N ASP A 119 -9.80 14.23 -1.27
CA ASP A 119 -8.94 13.13 -1.71
C ASP A 119 -8.13 12.58 -0.54
N TRP A 120 -7.95 11.26 -0.55
CA TRP A 120 -6.98 10.55 0.25
C TRP A 120 -5.75 10.30 -0.63
N ASN A 121 -4.70 11.06 -0.38
CA ASN A 121 -3.47 11.06 -1.16
C ASN A 121 -2.31 10.47 -0.36
N ILE A 122 -1.49 9.67 -1.04
CA ILE A 122 -0.18 9.24 -0.55
C ILE A 122 0.85 10.03 -1.34
N LYS A 123 1.74 10.73 -0.67
CA LYS A 123 2.84 11.43 -1.31
C LYS A 123 4.14 10.69 -1.06
N LEU A 124 4.62 10.00 -2.08
CA LEU A 124 5.88 9.26 -2.04
C LEU A 124 7.00 10.15 -2.57
N THR A 125 8.06 10.28 -1.79
CA THR A 125 9.29 10.98 -2.14
C THR A 125 10.41 9.96 -2.26
N TRP A 126 10.98 9.87 -3.45
CA TRP A 126 12.15 9.07 -3.75
C TRP A 126 13.43 9.85 -3.39
N THR A 127 14.43 9.21 -2.78
CA THR A 127 15.74 9.83 -2.57
C THR A 127 16.49 10.03 -3.90
N GLU A 128 17.61 10.75 -3.92
CA GLU A 128 18.21 11.24 -5.18
C GLU A 128 18.61 10.17 -6.21
N THR A 129 18.82 8.92 -5.78
CA THR A 129 19.06 7.77 -6.67
C THR A 129 18.48 6.50 -6.07
N PRO A 130 17.17 6.26 -6.22
CA PRO A 130 16.54 5.05 -5.74
C PRO A 130 17.02 3.86 -6.56
N GLY A 131 17.29 2.75 -5.89
CA GLY A 131 17.78 1.55 -6.55
C GLY A 131 17.21 0.29 -5.92
N PRO A 132 17.40 -0.86 -6.56
CA PRO A 132 17.16 -2.12 -5.86
C PRO A 132 18.06 -2.18 -4.61
N LEU A 133 17.61 -2.86 -3.54
CA LEU A 133 18.43 -3.11 -2.35
C LEU A 133 19.84 -3.57 -2.76
N LEU A 134 20.82 -2.67 -2.63
CA LEU A 134 22.16 -2.87 -3.18
C LEU A 134 22.96 -3.95 -2.45
N THR A 135 22.52 -4.38 -1.27
CA THR A 135 23.35 -5.18 -0.38
C THR A 135 23.28 -6.69 -0.61
N ASN A 136 22.22 -7.27 -1.16
CA ASN A 136 22.08 -8.73 -1.29
C ASN A 136 21.18 -9.17 -2.47
N VAL A 137 21.58 -8.89 -3.72
CA VAL A 137 20.94 -9.57 -4.88
C VAL A 137 21.46 -11.02 -4.90
N THR A 138 20.59 -11.96 -4.55
CA THR A 138 20.92 -13.38 -4.60
C THR A 138 20.63 -13.97 -5.98
N LYS A 139 21.34 -15.03 -6.36
CA LYS A 139 21.00 -15.78 -7.57
C LYS A 139 19.86 -16.74 -7.26
N ALA A 140 18.78 -16.64 -8.02
CA ALA A 140 17.65 -17.55 -7.94
C ALA A 140 17.85 -18.74 -8.88
N ASN A 141 17.60 -19.95 -8.38
CA ASN A 141 17.26 -21.06 -9.26
C ASN A 141 15.77 -20.98 -9.59
N LEU A 142 15.41 -20.67 -10.84
CA LEU A 142 14.00 -20.61 -11.25
C LEU A 142 13.36 -21.99 -11.47
N ASP A 143 14.16 -23.06 -11.47
CA ASP A 143 13.68 -24.44 -11.67
C ASP A 143 12.98 -25.02 -10.43
N VAL A 144 13.09 -24.36 -9.27
CA VAL A 144 12.39 -24.77 -8.05
C VAL A 144 11.02 -24.09 -7.95
N GLU A 145 10.04 -24.84 -7.46
CA GLU A 145 8.66 -24.36 -7.30
C GLU A 145 8.57 -23.15 -6.37
N ASN A 146 9.37 -23.16 -5.31
CA ASN A 146 9.44 -22.08 -4.35
C ASN A 146 10.84 -21.47 -4.37
N LEU A 147 10.94 -20.27 -4.91
CA LEU A 147 12.12 -19.43 -4.72
C LEU A 147 12.34 -19.23 -3.22
N ALA A 148 13.56 -19.57 -2.76
CA ALA A 148 13.94 -19.40 -1.37
C ALA A 148 13.78 -17.94 -0.97
N SER A 149 13.04 -17.70 0.10
CA SER A 149 12.98 -16.38 0.71
C SER A 149 14.33 -16.09 1.38
N PRO A 150 14.92 -14.90 1.20
CA PRO A 150 16.08 -14.46 1.97
C PRO A 150 15.79 -14.60 3.47
N PHE A 151 16.83 -14.84 4.27
CA PHE A 151 16.69 -15.03 5.73
C PHE A 151 16.02 -13.83 6.41
N GLU A 152 16.24 -12.63 5.85
CA GLU A 152 15.64 -11.36 6.27
C GLU A 152 14.11 -11.31 6.05
N CYS A 153 13.60 -12.10 5.11
CA CYS A 153 12.18 -12.43 4.98
C CYS A 153 11.89 -13.62 5.90
N LEU A 154 11.78 -13.38 7.21
CA LEU A 154 11.41 -14.39 8.23
C LEU A 154 10.33 -15.36 7.70
N GLN A 155 10.49 -16.65 7.98
CA GLN A 155 9.84 -17.85 7.39
C GLN A 155 8.30 -17.89 7.36
N GLU A 156 7.66 -16.89 6.78
CA GLU A 156 6.24 -16.89 6.45
C GLU A 156 6.08 -16.64 4.95
N ASP A 157 4.87 -16.92 4.46
CA ASP A 157 4.48 -16.71 3.08
C ASP A 157 5.03 -15.41 2.51
N SER A 158 5.56 -15.45 1.29
CA SER A 158 6.15 -14.29 0.63
C SER A 158 5.31 -13.87 -0.57
N ILE A 159 5.21 -12.57 -0.82
CA ILE A 159 4.81 -12.04 -2.13
C ILE A 159 6.08 -11.85 -2.94
N LYS A 160 6.06 -12.34 -4.17
CA LYS A 160 7.18 -12.24 -5.11
C LYS A 160 6.71 -11.45 -6.33
N LEU A 161 7.35 -10.32 -6.60
CA LEU A 161 7.00 -9.42 -7.70
C LEU A 161 8.16 -9.31 -8.67
N VAL A 162 7.90 -9.54 -9.96
CA VAL A 162 8.89 -9.36 -11.03
C VAL A 162 8.72 -7.95 -11.59
N LYS A 163 9.84 -7.22 -11.69
CA LYS A 163 9.90 -5.92 -12.39
C LYS A 163 10.46 -6.14 -13.78
N HIS A 164 9.59 -6.08 -14.79
CA HIS A 164 10.00 -6.13 -16.18
C HIS A 164 10.54 -4.78 -16.65
N LEU A 165 11.66 -4.82 -17.36
CA LEU A 165 12.34 -3.63 -17.87
C LEU A 165 12.14 -3.40 -19.37
N ASP A 166 11.23 -4.15 -20.00
CA ASP A 166 10.95 -4.08 -21.43
C ASP A 166 10.14 -2.81 -21.80
N GLY A 167 10.86 -1.70 -21.96
CA GLY A 167 10.31 -0.42 -22.40
C GLY A 167 9.62 0.36 -21.27
N LYS A 168 8.47 -0.12 -20.79
CA LYS A 168 7.78 0.43 -19.61
C LYS A 168 7.86 -0.56 -18.46
N ALA A 169 8.15 -0.05 -17.26
CA ALA A 169 8.17 -0.87 -16.07
C ALA A 169 6.79 -1.51 -15.85
N LYS A 170 6.73 -2.84 -15.97
CA LYS A 170 5.56 -3.65 -15.67
C LYS A 170 5.87 -4.50 -14.46
N ILE A 171 4.96 -4.53 -13.50
CA ILE A 171 5.07 -5.40 -12.33
C ILE A 171 4.05 -6.52 -12.44
N GLU A 172 4.50 -7.74 -12.22
CA GLU A 172 3.61 -8.90 -12.10
C GLU A 172 4.01 -9.80 -10.95
N GLU A 173 3.05 -10.60 -10.48
CA GLU A 173 3.30 -11.60 -9.45
C GLU A 173 4.09 -12.76 -10.07
N TYR A 174 5.15 -13.20 -9.39
CA TYR A 174 5.86 -14.41 -9.77
C TYR A 174 5.02 -15.64 -9.42
N LYS A 175 4.69 -16.40 -10.46
CA LYS A 175 4.07 -17.71 -10.41
C LYS A 175 4.97 -18.69 -11.13
N HIS A 176 5.38 -19.74 -10.42
CA HIS A 176 6.31 -20.73 -10.93
C HIS A 176 5.81 -21.32 -12.26
N ARG A 177 6.65 -21.26 -13.31
CA ARG A 177 6.38 -21.72 -14.69
C ARG A 177 5.26 -20.98 -15.44
N GLU A 178 4.66 -19.95 -14.86
CA GLU A 178 3.64 -19.11 -15.52
C GLU A 178 4.18 -17.72 -15.85
N THR A 179 4.97 -17.15 -14.94
CA THR A 179 5.61 -15.84 -15.09
C THR A 179 6.89 -15.99 -15.90
N GLU A 180 6.95 -15.33 -17.05
CA GLU A 180 8.17 -15.25 -17.87
C GLU A 180 9.18 -14.35 -17.16
N ILE A 181 10.43 -14.78 -17.03
CA ILE A 181 11.50 -13.97 -16.45
C ILE A 181 12.62 -13.87 -17.47
N PHE A 182 12.99 -12.65 -17.83
CA PHE A 182 14.09 -12.37 -18.73
C PHE A 182 15.41 -12.20 -17.97
N ARG A 183 16.50 -12.37 -18.71
CA ARG A 183 17.86 -12.23 -18.16
C ARG A 183 18.04 -10.83 -17.56
N ASN A 184 18.56 -10.81 -16.35
CA ASN A 184 18.81 -9.62 -15.52
C ASN A 184 17.57 -8.98 -14.88
N GLU A 185 16.37 -9.54 -15.02
CA GLU A 185 15.20 -9.03 -14.29
C GLU A 185 15.30 -9.33 -12.80
N LEU A 186 14.74 -8.42 -12.01
CA LEU A 186 14.76 -8.49 -10.55
C LEU A 186 13.42 -8.99 -10.03
N ILE A 187 13.49 -9.92 -9.09
CA ILE A 187 12.36 -10.45 -8.34
C ILE A 187 12.44 -9.89 -6.93
N TYR A 188 11.48 -9.05 -6.59
CA TYR A 188 11.34 -8.39 -5.30
C TYR A 188 10.51 -9.27 -4.37
N ILE A 189 11.01 -9.53 -3.17
CA ILE A 189 10.39 -10.43 -2.21
C ILE A 189 9.91 -9.62 -1.00
N PHE A 190 8.65 -9.78 -0.64
CA PHE A 190 7.99 -9.16 0.51
C PHE A 190 7.46 -10.25 1.43
N GLY A 191 7.61 -10.10 2.75
CA GLY A 191 7.01 -11.02 3.72
C GLY A 191 5.53 -10.68 3.94
N LYS A 192 4.62 -11.65 3.77
CA LYS A 192 3.18 -11.42 3.97
C LYS A 192 2.81 -11.07 5.40
N GLY A 193 3.54 -11.59 6.40
CA GLY A 193 3.32 -11.25 7.81
C GLY A 193 3.47 -9.75 8.12
N GLN A 194 4.03 -8.96 7.19
CA GLN A 194 4.07 -7.51 7.33
C GLN A 194 2.74 -6.84 6.93
N LEU A 195 1.93 -7.42 6.03
CA LEU A 195 0.71 -6.82 5.46
C LEU A 195 -0.31 -6.37 6.50
N ASP A 196 -0.35 -7.06 7.64
CA ASP A 196 -1.28 -6.80 8.74
C ASP A 196 -0.80 -5.70 9.70
N THR A 197 0.41 -5.17 9.53
CA THR A 197 0.92 -4.09 10.38
C THR A 197 0.37 -2.72 9.93
N PRO A 198 0.20 -1.74 10.85
CA PRO A 198 -0.36 -0.42 10.53
C PRO A 198 0.61 0.52 9.79
N LYS A 199 1.80 0.02 9.42
CA LYS A 199 2.80 0.78 8.68
C LYS A 199 2.24 1.24 7.34
N SER A 200 2.67 2.40 6.86
CA SER A 200 2.17 2.92 5.58
C SER A 200 3.07 2.67 4.37
N LEU A 201 4.27 2.16 4.61
CA LEU A 201 5.24 1.75 3.60
C LEU A 201 5.75 0.33 3.90
N PHE A 202 5.75 -0.53 2.88
CA PHE A 202 6.55 -1.74 2.86
C PHE A 202 7.62 -1.72 1.81
N VAL A 203 8.78 -2.14 2.26
CA VAL A 203 9.97 -2.35 1.45
C VAL A 203 10.18 -3.85 1.27
N PRO A 204 10.71 -4.28 0.12
CA PRO A 204 11.13 -5.66 -0.08
C PRO A 204 12.13 -6.07 1.00
N CYS A 205 11.98 -7.29 1.54
CA CYS A 205 12.92 -7.89 2.49
C CYS A 205 14.06 -8.64 1.77
N GLY A 206 13.95 -8.83 0.46
CA GLY A 206 15.11 -9.15 -0.38
C GLY A 206 14.81 -9.14 -1.87
N ILE A 207 15.88 -9.33 -2.65
CA ILE A 207 15.85 -9.27 -4.11
C ILE A 207 16.65 -10.45 -4.65
N THR A 208 16.12 -11.10 -5.69
CA THR A 208 16.82 -12.17 -6.40
C THR A 208 16.79 -11.93 -7.90
N GLN A 209 17.76 -12.52 -8.60
CA GLN A 209 17.94 -12.40 -10.06
C GLN A 209 18.30 -13.77 -10.65
N GLN A 210 17.92 -14.02 -11.90
CA GLN A 210 18.33 -15.21 -12.66
C GLN A 210 19.80 -15.12 -13.12
#